data_AF-A0A2N4YCV6-F1
#
_entry.id   AF-A0A2N4YCV6-F1
#
_cell.length_a   1.000
_cell.length_b   1.000
_cell.length_c   1.000
_cell.angle_alpha   90.00
_cell.angle_beta   90.00
_cell.angle_gamma   90.00
#
_symmetry.space_group_name_H-M   'P 1'
#
loop_
_entity.id
_entity.type
_entity.pdbx_description
1 polymer ?
#
loop_
_entity_poly.entity_id
_entity_poly.type
_entity_poly.pdbx_seq_one_letter_code
_entity_poly.pdbx_strand_id
1 'polypeptide(L)'
;MGSVMMCVSLPRVGVLVLMGLVLSACGIAPYGGPDSVIATGSDRGLFDRTSLVNGEAAIAYDPDGCQNWIIDDGIEGYSSPRYDPASGLPICNNRFPPGTVIGPYETRSAAIGDWVPR
;
A
#
# COMPACT_ATOMS: atom_id res chain seq x y z
N MET A 1 -35.13 25.30 43.74
CA MET A 1 -33.75 24.89 43.44
C MET A 1 -33.68 24.63 41.95
N GLY A 2 -33.23 25.61 41.15
CA GLY A 2 -33.21 25.51 39.70
C GLY A 2 -31.90 24.91 39.21
N SER A 3 -31.96 23.82 38.45
CA SER A 3 -30.80 23.24 37.77
C SER A 3 -30.39 24.16 36.62
N VAL A 4 -29.19 24.73 36.73
CA VAL A 4 -28.56 25.50 35.64
C VAL A 4 -27.98 24.51 34.64
N MET A 5 -28.57 24.43 33.45
CA MET A 5 -28.02 23.72 32.30
C MET A 5 -26.77 24.48 31.82
N MET A 6 -25.59 23.95 32.13
CA MET A 6 -24.32 24.46 31.60
C MET A 6 -24.26 24.19 30.09
N CYS A 7 -24.45 25.24 29.30
CA CYS A 7 -24.15 25.23 27.88
C CYS A 7 -22.62 25.30 27.73
N VAL A 8 -21.98 24.16 27.46
CA VAL A 8 -20.55 24.10 27.16
C VAL A 8 -20.34 24.79 25.80
N SER A 9 -19.80 26.00 25.81
CA SER A 9 -19.38 26.71 24.61
C SER A 9 -18.13 26.02 24.04
N LEU A 10 -18.31 25.17 23.02
CA LEU A 10 -17.18 24.65 22.27
C LEU A 10 -16.41 25.84 21.64
N PRO A 11 -15.12 26.05 21.97
CA PRO A 11 -14.37 27.16 21.40
C PRO A 11 -14.21 26.93 19.90
N ARG A 12 -14.59 27.93 19.09
CA ARG A 12 -14.48 27.92 17.61
C ARG A 12 -13.06 27.57 17.12
N VAL A 13 -12.05 27.82 17.95
CA VAL A 13 -10.65 27.44 17.72
C VAL A 13 -10.46 25.92 17.63
N GLY A 14 -11.15 25.14 18.47
CA GLY A 14 -11.08 23.67 18.43
C GLY A 14 -11.65 23.09 17.13
N VAL A 15 -12.72 23.71 16.59
CA VAL A 15 -13.32 23.33 15.31
C VAL A 15 -12.41 23.68 14.12
N LEU A 16 -11.73 24.83 14.17
CA LEU A 16 -10.79 25.26 13.13
C LEU A 16 -9.51 24.41 13.10
N VAL A 17 -8.99 24.00 14.27
CA VAL A 17 -7.83 23.09 14.35
C VAL A 17 -8.19 21.69 13.85
N LEU A 18 -9.38 21.17 14.17
CA LEU A 18 -9.86 19.90 13.60
C LEU A 18 -10.01 19.98 12.08
N MET A 19 -10.59 21.05 11.53
CA MET A 19 -10.69 21.23 10.07
C MET A 19 -9.31 21.34 9.39
N GLY A 20 -8.36 22.04 10.00
CA GLY A 20 -7.00 22.15 9.46
C GLY A 20 -6.27 20.81 9.34
N LEU A 21 -6.54 19.88 10.25
CA LEU A 21 -6.00 18.51 10.21
C LEU A 21 -6.65 17.65 9.10
N VAL A 22 -7.90 17.94 8.71
CA VAL A 22 -8.60 17.18 7.66
C VAL A 22 -8.14 17.61 6.25
N LEU A 23 -7.68 18.84 6.06
CA LEU A 23 -7.26 19.37 4.75
C LEU A 23 -5.80 19.08 4.35
N SER A 24 -4.99 18.41 5.19
CA SER A 24 -3.56 18.23 4.92
C SER A 24 -3.16 16.93 4.22
N ALA A 25 -4.09 16.07 3.80
CA ALA A 25 -3.78 14.85 3.05
C ALA A 25 -3.74 15.11 1.54
N CYS A 26 -2.73 15.84 1.07
CA CYS A 26 -2.47 15.97 -0.37
C CYS A 26 -1.73 14.71 -0.85
N GLY A 27 -2.33 13.92 -1.75
CA GLY A 27 -1.65 12.83 -2.45
C GLY A 27 -2.14 11.41 -2.16
N ILE A 28 -3.02 11.22 -1.17
CA ILE A 28 -3.63 9.92 -0.85
C ILE A 28 -5.15 10.03 -0.86
N ALA A 29 -5.83 9.03 -1.41
CA ALA A 29 -7.29 8.93 -1.44
C ALA A 29 -7.70 7.51 -1.05
N PRO A 30 -8.86 7.32 -0.39
CA PRO A 30 -9.36 5.98 -0.12
C PRO A 30 -9.62 5.22 -1.43
N TYR A 31 -9.53 3.89 -1.38
CA TYR A 31 -9.87 3.03 -2.51
C TYR A 31 -11.29 3.35 -3.01
N GLY A 32 -11.40 3.82 -4.26
CA GLY A 32 -12.62 4.30 -4.88
C GLY A 32 -13.31 3.28 -5.79
N GLY A 33 -12.78 2.07 -5.90
CA GLY A 33 -13.27 1.01 -6.79
C GLY A 33 -12.21 0.48 -7.77
N PRO A 34 -12.58 -0.42 -8.69
CA PRO A 34 -11.66 -1.17 -9.55
C PRO A 34 -10.70 -0.32 -10.39
N ASP A 35 -11.11 0.89 -10.74
CA ASP A 35 -10.30 1.82 -11.56
C ASP A 35 -9.35 2.70 -10.72
N SER A 36 -9.28 2.47 -9.41
CA SER A 36 -8.33 3.17 -8.54
C SER A 36 -6.91 2.72 -8.83
N VAL A 37 -6.00 3.67 -9.05
CA VAL A 37 -4.57 3.38 -9.16
C VAL A 37 -4.01 3.19 -7.75
N ILE A 38 -3.72 1.94 -7.40
CA ILE A 38 -3.17 1.55 -6.09
C ILE A 38 -1.65 1.35 -6.09
N ALA A 39 -1.02 1.40 -7.27
CA ALA A 39 0.42 1.15 -7.43
C ALA A 39 1.02 2.01 -8.55
N THR A 40 2.12 2.70 -8.25
CA THR A 40 2.91 3.44 -9.25
C THR A 40 4.39 3.42 -8.85
N GLY A 41 5.31 3.56 -9.81
CA GLY A 41 6.76 3.61 -9.53
C GLY A 41 7.25 4.88 -8.83
N SER A 42 6.37 5.63 -8.16
CA SER A 42 6.68 6.84 -7.39
C SER A 42 6.00 6.77 -6.04
N ASP A 43 6.80 6.91 -5.00
CA ASP A 43 6.39 7.08 -3.60
C ASP A 43 5.59 8.38 -3.43
N ARG A 44 4.39 8.29 -2.87
CA ARG A 44 3.49 9.41 -2.55
C ARG A 44 3.20 9.50 -1.04
N GLY A 45 3.87 8.67 -0.22
CA GLY A 45 3.73 8.63 1.22
C GLY A 45 4.14 9.94 1.86
N LEU A 46 3.28 10.49 2.72
CA LEU A 46 3.58 11.72 3.47
C LEU A 46 4.48 11.47 4.69
N PHE A 47 4.48 10.24 5.23
CA PHE A 47 5.13 9.89 6.49
C PHE A 47 6.00 8.64 6.41
N ASP A 48 5.96 7.92 5.29
CA ASP A 48 6.89 6.88 4.91
C ASP A 48 7.61 7.37 3.65
N ARG A 49 8.91 7.62 3.77
CA ARG A 49 9.79 7.94 2.63
C ARG A 49 10.96 6.96 2.58
N THR A 50 10.76 5.78 3.18
CA THR A 50 11.79 4.76 3.27
C THR A 50 11.87 4.07 1.92
N SER A 51 13.05 4.05 1.32
CA SER A 51 13.27 3.31 0.08
C SER A 51 12.90 1.84 0.29
N LEU A 52 12.25 1.26 -0.73
CA LEU A 52 12.05 -0.18 -0.84
C LEU A 52 13.36 -0.91 -0.53
N VAL A 53 13.28 -1.90 0.35
CA VAL A 53 14.43 -2.70 0.72
C VAL A 53 14.68 -3.72 -0.40
N ASN A 54 15.90 -3.72 -0.93
CA ASN A 54 16.30 -4.70 -1.93
C ASN A 54 16.14 -6.12 -1.38
N GLY A 55 15.42 -6.96 -2.14
CA GLY A 55 15.20 -8.37 -1.78
C GLY A 55 13.95 -8.64 -0.94
N GLU A 56 13.15 -7.62 -0.62
CA GLU A 56 11.87 -7.75 0.11
C GLU A 56 10.65 -7.69 -0.83
N ALA A 57 10.74 -8.28 -2.02
CA ALA A 57 9.62 -8.35 -2.97
C ALA A 57 9.16 -9.81 -3.15
N ALA A 58 7.85 -9.99 -3.27
CA ALA A 58 7.27 -11.26 -3.66
C ALA A 58 7.31 -11.44 -5.19
N ILE A 59 7.16 -12.69 -5.62
CA ILE A 59 7.07 -13.07 -7.04
C ILE A 59 5.62 -13.44 -7.35
N ALA A 60 4.98 -12.67 -8.23
CA ALA A 60 3.68 -13.01 -8.80
C ALA A 60 3.85 -13.76 -10.13
N TYR A 61 3.06 -14.81 -10.34
CA TYR A 61 2.94 -15.52 -11.61
C TYR A 61 1.72 -15.01 -12.37
N ASP A 62 1.97 -14.35 -13.50
CA ASP A 62 0.94 -13.80 -14.38
C ASP A 62 0.22 -14.92 -15.19
N PRO A 63 -0.95 -14.65 -15.80
CA PRO A 63 -1.69 -15.61 -16.62
C PRO A 63 -0.90 -16.26 -17.76
N ASP A 64 0.13 -15.59 -18.25
CA ASP A 64 1.04 -16.07 -19.30
C ASP A 64 2.23 -16.89 -18.75
N GLY A 65 2.32 -17.06 -17.43
CA GLY A 65 3.41 -17.77 -16.74
C GLY A 65 4.67 -16.92 -16.54
N CYS A 66 4.64 -15.64 -16.89
CA CYS A 66 5.72 -14.71 -16.61
C CYS A 66 5.69 -14.21 -15.15
N GLN A 67 6.84 -13.76 -14.68
CA GLN A 67 7.04 -13.36 -13.29
C GLN A 67 7.13 -11.84 -13.15
N ASN A 68 6.39 -11.29 -12.19
CA ASN A 68 6.54 -9.91 -11.72
C ASN A 68 7.07 -9.88 -10.29
N TRP A 69 7.91 -8.91 -9.99
CA TRP A 69 8.15 -8.46 -8.62
C TRP A 69 6.96 -7.63 -8.16
N ILE A 70 6.46 -7.90 -6.96
CA ILE A 70 5.49 -7.07 -6.28
C ILE A 70 5.94 -6.77 -4.86
N ILE A 71 5.70 -5.54 -4.41
CA ILE A 71 5.97 -5.10 -3.03
C ILE A 71 4.96 -4.01 -2.66
N ASP A 72 4.56 -3.97 -1.40
CA ASP A 72 3.66 -3.00 -0.81
C ASP A 72 4.22 -2.56 0.54
N ASP A 73 4.40 -1.26 0.75
CA ASP A 73 4.91 -0.69 1.99
C ASP A 73 3.82 -0.30 3.01
N GLY A 74 2.55 -0.51 2.65
CA GLY A 74 1.37 -0.24 3.46
C GLY A 74 0.58 0.99 3.02
N ILE A 75 1.15 1.85 2.16
CA ILE A 75 0.42 2.96 1.50
C ILE A 75 0.47 2.82 -0.02
N GLU A 76 1.62 2.42 -0.59
CA GLU A 76 1.81 2.31 -2.03
C GLU A 76 2.37 0.96 -2.46
N GLY A 77 1.76 0.40 -3.51
CA GLY A 77 2.26 -0.79 -4.20
C GLY A 77 3.24 -0.46 -5.32
N TYR A 78 4.19 -1.35 -5.56
CA TYR A 78 5.11 -1.31 -6.69
C TYR A 78 5.12 -2.66 -7.41
N SER A 79 5.23 -2.62 -8.74
CA SER A 79 5.34 -3.81 -9.57
C SER A 79 6.30 -3.60 -10.73
N SER A 80 7.08 -4.62 -11.05
CA SER A 80 7.94 -4.62 -12.24
C SER A 80 8.16 -6.03 -12.78
N PRO A 81 8.35 -6.22 -14.10
CA PRO A 81 8.72 -7.52 -14.64
C PRO A 81 10.06 -8.00 -14.09
N ARG A 82 10.12 -9.30 -13.82
CA ARG A 82 11.32 -9.98 -13.36
C ARG A 82 12.11 -10.52 -14.55
N TYR A 83 13.32 -10.02 -14.71
CA TYR A 83 14.21 -10.40 -15.81
C TYR A 83 15.33 -11.32 -15.34
N ASP A 84 15.74 -12.23 -16.22
CA ASP A 84 16.97 -13.01 -16.03
C ASP A 84 18.17 -12.09 -16.28
N PRO A 85 19.08 -11.91 -15.30
CA PRO A 85 20.22 -11.01 -15.45
C PRO A 85 21.22 -11.47 -16.52
N ALA A 86 21.22 -12.75 -16.90
CA ALA A 86 22.12 -13.26 -17.94
C ALA A 86 21.61 -12.97 -19.36
N SER A 87 20.33 -13.26 -19.64
CA SER A 87 19.74 -13.06 -20.96
C SER A 87 19.05 -11.72 -21.16
N GLY A 88 18.65 -11.03 -20.09
CA GLY A 88 17.81 -9.83 -20.14
C GLY A 88 16.36 -10.12 -20.53
N LEU A 89 15.96 -11.39 -20.66
CA LEU A 89 14.59 -11.78 -21.01
C LEU A 89 13.71 -11.90 -19.77
N PRO A 90 12.39 -11.67 -19.89
CA PRO A 90 11.44 -11.98 -18.82
C PRO A 90 11.57 -13.43 -18.37
N ILE A 91 11.50 -13.67 -17.06
CA ILE A 91 11.47 -15.02 -16.52
C ILE A 91 10.05 -15.54 -16.61
N CYS A 92 9.81 -16.50 -17.50
CA CYS A 92 8.51 -17.16 -17.64
C CYS A 92 8.67 -18.69 -17.54
N ASN A 93 7.86 -19.33 -16.71
CA ASN A 93 7.84 -20.79 -16.53
C ASN A 93 6.57 -21.26 -15.81
N ASN A 94 6.35 -22.57 -15.78
CA ASN A 94 5.18 -23.20 -15.16
C ASN A 94 5.50 -23.86 -13.81
N ARG A 95 6.45 -23.32 -13.03
CA ARG A 95 6.81 -23.90 -11.73
C ARG A 95 5.67 -23.80 -10.71
N PHE A 96 4.85 -22.76 -10.81
CA PHE A 96 3.65 -22.55 -10.00
C PHE A 96 2.47 -22.17 -10.91
N PRO A 97 1.21 -22.46 -10.51
CA PRO A 97 0.03 -22.07 -11.28
C PRO A 97 -0.07 -20.54 -11.45
N PRO A 98 -0.65 -20.05 -12.56
CA PRO A 98 -0.96 -18.64 -12.70
C PRO A 98 -1.83 -18.11 -11.55
N GLY A 99 -1.58 -16.87 -11.13
CA GLY A 99 -2.20 -16.25 -9.95
C GLY A 99 -1.51 -16.57 -8.63
N THR A 100 -0.40 -17.32 -8.65
CA THR A 100 0.39 -17.59 -7.43
C THR A 100 1.28 -16.39 -7.07
N VAL A 101 1.32 -16.03 -5.80
CA VAL A 101 2.28 -15.08 -5.23
C VAL A 101 3.20 -15.83 -4.26
N ILE A 102 4.51 -15.60 -4.35
CA ILE A 102 5.53 -16.31 -3.55
C ILE A 102 6.42 -15.31 -2.80
N GLY A 103 6.49 -15.45 -1.48
CA GLY A 103 7.29 -14.59 -0.60
C GLY A 103 6.46 -13.47 0.03
N PRO A 104 7.04 -12.73 0.98
CA PRO A 104 6.37 -11.57 1.56
C PRO A 104 6.28 -10.46 0.52
N TYR A 105 5.07 -9.97 0.26
CA TYR A 105 4.87 -8.77 -0.56
C TYR A 105 4.72 -7.52 0.31
N GLU A 106 4.32 -7.68 1.57
CA GLU A 106 4.18 -6.59 2.53
C GLU A 106 5.49 -6.36 3.30
N THR A 107 5.88 -5.10 3.49
CA THR A 107 6.99 -4.74 4.38
C THR A 107 6.56 -4.75 5.85
N ARG A 108 7.52 -4.54 6.77
CA ARG A 108 7.27 -4.59 8.24
C ARG A 108 6.22 -3.59 8.76
N SER A 109 5.82 -2.61 7.94
CA SER A 109 4.75 -1.66 8.27
C SER A 109 3.35 -2.26 8.15
N ALA A 110 3.18 -3.43 7.53
CA ALA A 110 1.88 -4.09 7.49
C ALA A 110 1.45 -4.60 8.88
N ALA A 111 0.28 -4.15 9.31
CA ALA A 111 -0.20 -4.32 10.67
C ALA A 111 -0.66 -5.77 11.01
N ILE A 112 -0.89 -6.61 10.00
CA ILE A 112 -1.41 -7.98 10.15
C ILE A 112 -0.68 -8.88 9.15
N GLY A 113 -0.06 -9.97 9.62
CA GLY A 113 0.61 -10.91 8.73
C GLY A 113 -0.36 -11.79 7.94
N ASP A 114 -0.02 -12.09 6.69
CA ASP A 114 -0.81 -12.93 5.79
C ASP A 114 -0.79 -14.43 6.22
N TRP A 115 -1.90 -15.13 5.97
CA TRP A 115 -2.05 -16.55 6.32
C TRP A 115 -1.87 -17.42 5.08
N VAL A 116 -0.91 -18.35 5.13
CA VAL A 116 -0.61 -19.20 3.97
C VAL A 116 -1.52 -20.43 3.88
N PRO A 117 -1.97 -20.81 2.66
CA PRO A 117 -2.60 -22.11 2.42
C PRO A 117 -1.68 -23.29 2.80
N ARG A 118 -2.26 -24.42 3.22
CA ARG A 118 -1.51 -25.68 3.47
C ARG A 118 -1.41 -26.55 2.22
#